data_AF-A0A8H9W7T9-F1
#
_entry.id   AF-A0A8H9W7T9-F1
#
_cell.length_a   1.000
_cell.length_b   1.000
_cell.length_c   1.000
_cell.angle_alpha   90.00
_cell.angle_beta   90.00
_cell.angle_gamma   90.00
#
_symmetry.space_group_name_H-M   'P 1'
#
loop_
_entity.id
_entity.type
_entity.pdbx_description
1 polymer ?
#
loop_
_entity_poly.entity_id
_entity_poly.type
_entity_poly.pdbx_seq_one_letter_code
_entity_poly.pdbx_strand_id
1 'polypeptide(L)'
;MKAFVFPGQGSQYSGMAKDFSVYESSKEIFERAKKVLGFDITEIMNGDEETLKLTENAQPSIYITSYIAFLELEKRGILPDVVAGHSLGEYTALAVAGVYDFETGLYLVRKRGEYMSKALEPGKGTMAAVIGLNIENIEEVVNSIEGVYIANYNSHDQVVISGLKESVEKAMEILKDKGARRVVELMVSSPFHTPFLEYAREKMKEEVEKVDFKKPRWPIVMNSTAKPTENPEEIKRNIIEQITGPVLWKQSVDTMKEMGVTEFIEVGPKTVLKNLCRRMGANAKHFTEILSE
;
A
#
# COMPACT_ATOMS: atom_id res chain seq x y z
N MET A 1 13.33 -14.09 12.48
CA MET A 1 12.49 -14.27 11.28
C MET A 1 12.57 -13.04 10.39
N LYS A 2 12.33 -13.18 9.07
CA LYS A 2 12.31 -12.08 8.09
C LYS A 2 10.87 -11.76 7.69
N ALA A 3 10.52 -10.48 7.67
CA ALA A 3 9.29 -9.99 7.07
C ALA A 3 9.59 -9.35 5.71
N PHE A 4 8.90 -9.78 4.65
CA PHE A 4 8.88 -9.01 3.41
C PHE A 4 7.71 -8.03 3.45
N VAL A 5 8.00 -6.76 3.25
CA VAL A 5 7.02 -5.68 3.27
C VAL A 5 6.92 -5.00 1.93
N PHE A 6 5.70 -4.89 1.40
CA PHE A 6 5.45 -4.39 0.05
C PHE A 6 4.89 -2.96 0.09
N PRO A 7 5.52 -1.98 -0.61
CA PRO A 7 5.10 -0.59 -0.55
C PRO A 7 3.77 -0.34 -1.27
N GLY A 8 3.08 0.72 -0.85
CA GLY A 8 1.85 1.21 -1.47
C GLY A 8 2.08 2.41 -2.39
N GLN A 9 0.96 3.06 -2.76
CA GLN A 9 0.96 4.29 -3.55
C GLN A 9 1.77 5.41 -2.88
N GLY A 10 2.50 6.19 -3.68
CA GLY A 10 3.51 7.16 -3.26
C GLY A 10 4.95 6.68 -3.49
N SER A 11 5.13 5.37 -3.72
CA SER A 11 6.43 4.77 -4.04
C SER A 11 6.79 4.80 -5.53
N GLN A 12 5.83 5.05 -6.43
CA GLN A 12 6.06 5.18 -7.86
C GLN A 12 6.94 6.41 -8.21
N TYR A 13 7.65 6.35 -9.33
CA TYR A 13 8.44 7.45 -9.90
C TYR A 13 8.63 7.26 -11.40
N SER A 14 8.73 8.35 -12.15
CA SER A 14 9.04 8.27 -13.59
C SER A 14 10.43 7.69 -13.80
N GLY A 15 10.56 6.75 -14.73
CA GLY A 15 11.78 5.99 -15.01
C GLY A 15 11.85 4.63 -14.31
N MET A 16 10.89 4.30 -13.44
CA MET A 16 10.93 3.05 -12.66
C MET A 16 10.92 1.78 -13.52
N ALA A 17 10.30 1.78 -14.72
CA ALA A 17 10.38 0.62 -15.59
C ALA A 17 11.80 0.39 -16.10
N LYS A 18 12.52 1.46 -16.47
CA LYS A 18 13.92 1.38 -16.90
C LYS A 18 14.82 0.86 -15.77
N ASP A 19 14.65 1.39 -14.56
CA ASP A 19 15.46 0.97 -13.41
C ASP A 19 15.23 -0.50 -13.04
N PHE A 20 13.99 -0.99 -13.16
CA PHE A 20 13.68 -2.40 -12.93
C PHE A 20 14.00 -3.33 -14.11
N SER A 21 14.22 -2.79 -15.31
CA SER A 21 14.59 -3.57 -16.50
C SER A 21 15.99 -4.19 -16.39
N VAL A 22 16.78 -3.81 -15.38
CA VAL A 22 18.10 -4.41 -15.11
C VAL A 22 17.99 -5.82 -14.51
N TYR A 23 16.82 -6.18 -13.97
CA TYR A 23 16.57 -7.48 -13.36
C TYR A 23 16.14 -8.50 -14.40
N GLU A 24 16.58 -9.75 -14.23
CA GLU A 24 16.36 -10.82 -15.20
C GLU A 24 14.86 -11.15 -15.37
N SER A 25 14.07 -11.10 -14.29
CA SER A 25 12.63 -11.39 -14.35
C SER A 25 11.80 -10.30 -15.04
N SER A 26 12.35 -9.09 -15.23
CA SER A 26 11.60 -7.91 -15.69
C SER A 26 10.94 -8.08 -17.06
N LYS A 27 11.67 -8.62 -18.05
CA LYS A 27 11.17 -8.76 -19.43
C LYS A 27 9.92 -9.62 -19.50
N GLU A 28 9.92 -10.77 -18.82
CA GLU A 28 8.75 -11.66 -18.81
C GLU A 28 7.57 -11.00 -18.10
N ILE A 29 7.82 -10.37 -16.95
CA ILE A 29 6.77 -9.76 -16.14
C ILE A 29 6.14 -8.56 -16.86
N PHE A 30 6.91 -7.72 -17.55
CA PHE A 30 6.35 -6.63 -18.35
C PHE A 30 5.51 -7.14 -19.53
N GLU A 31 5.93 -8.20 -20.21
CA GLU A 31 5.12 -8.81 -21.28
C GLU A 31 3.81 -9.42 -20.76
N ARG A 32 3.85 -10.07 -19.59
CA ARG A 32 2.65 -10.58 -18.92
C ARG A 32 1.72 -9.43 -18.51
N ALA A 33 2.28 -8.37 -17.94
CA ALA A 33 1.52 -7.18 -17.56
C ALA A 33 0.83 -6.52 -18.77
N LYS A 34 1.55 -6.39 -19.90
CA LYS A 34 1.00 -5.87 -21.15
C LYS A 34 -0.19 -6.67 -21.65
N LYS A 35 -0.13 -8.00 -21.56
CA LYS A 35 -1.25 -8.88 -21.94
C LYS A 35 -2.48 -8.70 -21.04
N VAL A 36 -2.27 -8.61 -19.72
CA VAL A 36 -3.37 -8.42 -18.74
C VAL A 36 -4.02 -7.05 -18.87
N LEU A 37 -3.22 -6.00 -19.06
CA LEU A 37 -3.69 -4.61 -19.11
C LEU A 37 -4.21 -4.21 -20.50
N GLY A 38 -3.77 -4.89 -21.56
CA GLY A 38 -4.10 -4.56 -22.95
C GLY A 38 -3.33 -3.37 -23.53
N PHE A 39 -2.37 -2.83 -22.79
CA PHE A 39 -1.47 -1.74 -23.21
C PHE A 39 -0.11 -1.87 -22.52
N ASP A 40 0.88 -1.15 -23.03
CA ASP A 40 2.23 -1.16 -22.48
C ASP A 40 2.37 -0.18 -21.32
N ILE A 41 2.23 -0.67 -20.09
CA ILE A 41 2.34 0.17 -18.90
C ILE A 41 3.75 0.74 -18.70
N THR A 42 4.78 0.17 -19.32
CA THR A 42 6.15 0.68 -19.18
C THR A 42 6.33 2.06 -19.81
N GLU A 43 5.52 2.38 -20.83
CA GLU A 43 5.47 3.73 -21.42
C GLU A 43 4.98 4.75 -20.40
N ILE A 44 3.99 4.40 -19.58
CA ILE A 44 3.49 5.26 -18.49
C ILE A 44 4.52 5.36 -17.36
N MET A 45 5.12 4.23 -16.97
CA MET A 45 6.13 4.18 -15.90
C MET A 45 7.38 5.02 -16.21
N ASN A 46 7.72 5.19 -17.50
CA ASN A 46 8.83 6.01 -17.96
C ASN A 46 8.41 7.40 -18.49
N GLY A 47 7.10 7.69 -18.48
CA GLY A 47 6.52 8.87 -19.08
C GLY A 47 6.34 10.02 -18.09
N ASP A 48 5.27 10.79 -18.30
CA ASP A 48 4.89 11.94 -17.48
C ASP A 48 4.48 11.53 -16.06
N GLU A 49 4.97 12.27 -15.07
CA GLU A 49 4.70 11.98 -13.66
C GLU A 49 3.23 12.14 -13.28
N GLU A 50 2.53 13.14 -13.82
CA GLU A 50 1.13 13.38 -13.48
C GLU A 50 0.25 12.24 -13.97
N THR A 51 0.53 11.74 -15.18
CA THR A 51 -0.10 10.53 -15.72
C THR A 51 0.20 9.28 -14.88
N LEU A 52 1.44 9.10 -14.44
CA LEU A 52 1.81 7.98 -13.57
C LEU A 52 1.17 8.07 -12.17
N LYS A 53 0.95 9.29 -11.64
CA LYS A 53 0.34 9.51 -10.33
C LYS A 53 -1.15 9.20 -10.30
N LEU A 54 -1.83 9.11 -11.44
CA LEU A 54 -3.20 8.61 -11.49
C LEU A 54 -3.27 7.22 -10.86
N THR A 55 -4.20 7.03 -9.93
CA THR A 55 -4.30 5.83 -9.09
C THR A 55 -4.34 4.54 -9.91
N GLU A 56 -5.11 4.55 -10.99
CA GLU A 56 -5.24 3.42 -11.92
C GLU A 56 -3.92 3.05 -12.61
N ASN A 57 -2.95 3.96 -12.70
CA ASN A 57 -1.63 3.73 -13.29
C ASN A 57 -0.56 3.46 -12.21
N ALA A 58 -0.58 4.23 -11.12
CA ALA A 58 0.37 4.10 -10.01
C ALA A 58 0.29 2.70 -9.40
N GLN A 59 -0.93 2.23 -9.12
CA GLN A 59 -1.14 0.96 -8.44
C GLN A 59 -0.57 -0.25 -9.20
N PRO A 60 -0.93 -0.49 -10.47
CA PRO A 60 -0.33 -1.60 -11.23
C PRO A 60 1.18 -1.43 -11.43
N SER A 61 1.69 -0.20 -11.60
CA SER A 61 3.13 0.05 -11.74
C SER A 61 3.93 -0.42 -10.51
N ILE A 62 3.44 -0.10 -9.31
CA ILE A 62 4.08 -0.50 -8.04
C ILE A 62 3.96 -2.01 -7.85
N TYR A 63 2.79 -2.60 -8.12
CA TYR A 63 2.58 -4.04 -8.02
C TYR A 63 3.57 -4.82 -8.90
N ILE A 64 3.72 -4.41 -10.17
CA ILE A 64 4.63 -5.04 -11.14
C ILE A 64 6.07 -5.00 -10.65
N THR A 65 6.55 -3.81 -10.28
CA THR A 65 7.94 -3.65 -9.85
C THR A 65 8.24 -4.33 -8.52
N SER A 66 7.29 -4.34 -7.60
CA SER A 66 7.39 -5.08 -6.34
C SER A 66 7.41 -6.60 -6.55
N TYR A 67 6.64 -7.11 -7.51
CA TYR A 67 6.67 -8.52 -7.90
C TYR A 67 8.01 -8.91 -8.55
N ILE A 68 8.57 -8.05 -9.42
CA ILE A 68 9.93 -8.23 -9.98
C ILE A 68 10.96 -8.31 -8.85
N ALA A 69 10.95 -7.36 -7.90
CA ALA A 69 11.87 -7.37 -6.77
C ALA A 69 11.77 -8.67 -5.93
N PHE A 70 10.54 -9.17 -5.71
CA PHE A 70 10.33 -10.43 -5.01
C PHE A 70 10.95 -11.61 -5.75
N LEU A 71 10.74 -11.73 -7.06
CA LEU A 71 11.30 -12.83 -7.86
C LEU A 71 12.83 -12.86 -7.80
N GLU A 72 13.49 -11.69 -7.77
CA GLU A 72 14.95 -11.63 -7.69
C GLU A 72 15.49 -12.10 -6.32
N LEU A 73 14.76 -11.85 -5.24
CA LEU A 73 15.07 -12.42 -3.91
C LEU A 73 14.80 -13.94 -3.90
N GLU A 74 13.66 -14.38 -4.42
CA GLU A 74 13.25 -15.78 -4.44
C GLU A 74 14.23 -16.66 -5.24
N LYS A 75 14.70 -16.19 -6.41
CA LYS A 75 15.73 -16.88 -7.22
C LYS A 75 17.02 -17.15 -6.45
N ARG A 76 17.36 -16.32 -5.46
CA ARG A 76 18.54 -16.48 -4.60
C ARG A 76 18.26 -17.30 -3.34
N GLY A 77 17.06 -17.88 -3.22
CA GLY A 77 16.63 -18.63 -2.04
C GLY A 77 16.34 -17.76 -0.82
N ILE A 78 16.19 -16.44 -1.01
CA ILE A 78 15.89 -15.49 0.08
C ILE A 78 14.38 -15.37 0.17
N LEU A 79 13.81 -16.01 1.18
CA LEU A 79 12.36 -16.10 1.39
C LEU A 79 11.95 -15.40 2.70
N PRO A 80 10.70 -14.88 2.77
CA PRO A 80 10.14 -14.38 4.02
C PRO A 80 9.69 -15.53 4.94
N ASP A 81 9.53 -15.21 6.22
CA ASP A 81 8.77 -16.01 7.18
C ASP A 81 7.33 -15.47 7.35
N VAL A 82 7.12 -14.19 7.05
CA VAL A 82 5.84 -13.48 7.09
C VAL A 82 5.83 -12.39 6.02
N VAL A 83 4.66 -12.10 5.45
CA VAL A 83 4.50 -11.01 4.50
C VAL A 83 3.47 -9.99 4.99
N ALA A 84 3.67 -8.74 4.61
CA ALA A 84 2.68 -7.68 4.79
C ALA A 84 2.83 -6.66 3.67
N GLY A 85 1.81 -5.87 3.41
CA GLY A 85 1.94 -4.75 2.49
C GLY A 85 1.20 -3.53 3.02
N HIS A 86 1.52 -2.35 2.50
CA HIS A 86 0.86 -1.11 2.88
C HIS A 86 -0.18 -0.72 1.82
N SER A 87 -1.46 -0.73 2.19
CA SER A 87 -2.59 -0.47 1.30
C SER A 87 -2.52 -1.37 0.05
N LEU A 88 -2.25 -0.78 -1.12
CA LEU A 88 -1.95 -1.50 -2.37
C LEU A 88 -0.94 -2.63 -2.19
N GLY A 89 0.10 -2.42 -1.39
CA GLY A 89 1.15 -3.42 -1.19
C GLY A 89 0.60 -4.76 -0.68
N GLU A 90 -0.55 -4.75 0.01
CA GLU A 90 -1.21 -5.98 0.48
C GLU A 90 -1.56 -6.89 -0.70
N TYR A 91 -2.02 -6.36 -1.84
CA TYR A 91 -2.28 -7.16 -3.05
C TYR A 91 -1.00 -7.81 -3.60
N THR A 92 0.13 -7.11 -3.51
CA THR A 92 1.44 -7.70 -3.88
C THR A 92 1.78 -8.83 -2.91
N ALA A 93 1.62 -8.61 -1.60
CA ALA A 93 1.86 -9.61 -0.57
C ALA A 93 1.02 -10.89 -0.79
N LEU A 94 -0.25 -10.73 -1.18
CA LEU A 94 -1.15 -11.84 -1.50
C LEU A 94 -0.66 -12.64 -2.73
N ALA A 95 -0.26 -11.95 -3.80
CA ALA A 95 0.25 -12.60 -5.02
C ALA A 95 1.52 -13.40 -4.75
N VAL A 96 2.52 -12.81 -4.09
CA VAL A 96 3.79 -13.48 -3.82
C VAL A 96 3.64 -14.64 -2.85
N ALA A 97 2.68 -14.55 -1.91
CA ALA A 97 2.33 -15.63 -1.01
C ALA A 97 1.53 -16.74 -1.69
N GLY A 98 1.15 -16.59 -2.97
CA GLY A 98 0.43 -17.60 -3.73
C GLY A 98 -1.06 -17.69 -3.40
N VAL A 99 -1.66 -16.63 -2.83
CA VAL A 99 -3.11 -16.55 -2.62
C VAL A 99 -3.85 -16.50 -3.96
N TYR A 100 -3.25 -15.83 -4.94
CA TYR A 100 -3.63 -15.83 -6.35
C TYR A 100 -2.38 -15.62 -7.21
N ASP A 101 -2.49 -15.82 -8.52
CA ASP A 101 -1.38 -15.60 -9.44
C ASP A 101 -1.11 -14.11 -9.73
N PHE A 102 0.01 -13.83 -10.39
CA PHE A 102 0.44 -12.48 -10.75
C PHE A 102 -0.62 -11.74 -11.57
N GLU A 103 -1.16 -12.40 -12.60
CA GLU A 103 -2.14 -11.86 -13.53
C GLU A 103 -3.44 -11.45 -12.83
N THR A 104 -3.95 -12.31 -11.96
CA THR A 104 -5.15 -12.04 -11.16
C THR A 104 -4.92 -10.85 -10.23
N GLY A 105 -3.77 -10.82 -9.54
CA GLY A 105 -3.43 -9.69 -8.68
C GLY A 105 -3.32 -8.38 -9.46
N LEU A 106 -2.68 -8.39 -10.64
CA LEU A 106 -2.57 -7.21 -11.50
C LEU A 106 -3.94 -6.73 -11.99
N TYR A 107 -4.82 -7.65 -12.38
CA TYR A 107 -6.21 -7.34 -12.73
C TYR A 107 -6.95 -6.66 -11.59
N LEU A 108 -6.92 -7.25 -10.39
CA LEU A 108 -7.58 -6.70 -9.20
C LEU A 108 -7.02 -5.33 -8.83
N VAL A 109 -5.71 -5.16 -8.89
CA VAL A 109 -5.01 -3.90 -8.60
C VAL A 109 -5.42 -2.80 -9.58
N ARG A 110 -5.51 -3.11 -10.88
CA ARG A 110 -5.98 -2.15 -11.88
C ARG A 110 -7.42 -1.73 -11.61
N LYS A 111 -8.31 -2.70 -11.35
CA LYS A 111 -9.72 -2.44 -10.99
C LYS A 111 -9.86 -1.61 -9.74
N ARG A 112 -9.08 -1.91 -8.70
CA ARG A 112 -9.03 -1.14 -7.45
C ARG A 112 -8.68 0.32 -7.72
N GLY A 113 -7.64 0.58 -8.49
CA GLY A 113 -7.26 1.94 -8.86
C GLY A 113 -8.37 2.67 -9.63
N GLU A 114 -9.00 2.01 -10.61
CA GLU A 114 -10.12 2.57 -11.39
C GLU A 114 -11.33 2.92 -10.52
N TYR A 115 -11.73 2.03 -9.61
CA TYR A 115 -12.90 2.25 -8.75
C TYR A 115 -12.63 3.31 -7.68
N MET A 116 -11.43 3.32 -7.09
CA MET A 116 -11.04 4.34 -6.09
C MET A 116 -10.94 5.74 -6.70
N SER A 117 -10.51 5.86 -7.96
CA SER A 117 -10.52 7.14 -8.69
C SER A 117 -11.92 7.65 -9.03
N LYS A 118 -12.93 6.77 -9.06
CA LYS A 118 -14.33 7.10 -9.42
C LYS A 118 -15.25 7.32 -8.23
N ALA A 119 -14.81 6.98 -7.01
CA ALA A 119 -15.64 7.01 -5.82
C ALA A 119 -16.09 8.42 -5.42
N LEU A 120 -15.28 9.44 -5.75
CA LEU A 120 -15.60 10.84 -5.50
C LEU A 120 -15.20 11.68 -6.70
N GLU A 121 -15.92 12.79 -6.95
CA GLU A 121 -15.54 13.71 -8.01
C GLU A 121 -14.13 14.28 -7.76
N PRO A 122 -13.31 14.42 -8.81
CA PRO A 122 -11.96 14.95 -8.69
C PRO A 122 -11.92 16.28 -7.92
N GLY A 123 -11.04 16.35 -6.93
CA GLY A 123 -10.80 17.57 -6.14
C GLY A 123 -11.75 17.77 -4.95
N LYS A 124 -12.76 16.92 -4.76
CA LYS A 124 -13.64 17.00 -3.57
C LYS A 124 -13.05 16.35 -2.32
N GLY A 125 -12.03 15.50 -2.47
CA GLY A 125 -11.33 14.85 -1.36
C GLY A 125 -9.82 15.03 -1.43
N THR A 126 -9.17 14.87 -0.28
CA THR A 126 -7.71 14.96 -0.15
C THR A 126 -7.22 14.09 1.01
N MET A 127 -5.90 14.05 1.20
CA MET A 127 -5.24 13.41 2.33
C MET A 127 -4.13 14.31 2.87
N ALA A 128 -3.82 14.22 4.16
CA ALA A 128 -2.70 14.92 4.75
C ALA A 128 -1.93 14.03 5.74
N ALA A 129 -0.60 14.05 5.65
CA ALA A 129 0.27 13.43 6.63
C ALA A 129 0.47 14.36 7.83
N VAL A 130 0.23 13.84 9.02
CA VAL A 130 0.39 14.53 10.30
C VAL A 130 1.54 13.87 11.04
N ILE A 131 2.57 14.63 11.38
CA ILE A 131 3.84 14.12 11.92
C ILE A 131 4.21 14.86 13.21
N GLY A 132 4.63 14.12 14.23
CA GLY A 132 5.17 14.65 15.48
C GLY A 132 4.10 15.14 16.45
N LEU A 133 2.88 14.59 16.37
CA LEU A 133 1.83 14.77 17.37
C LEU A 133 1.39 13.40 17.88
N ASN A 134 1.01 13.33 19.15
CA ASN A 134 0.46 12.12 19.75
C ASN A 134 -0.87 11.74 19.08
N ILE A 135 -1.11 10.43 18.89
CA ILE A 135 -2.26 9.89 18.13
C ILE A 135 -3.58 10.28 18.79
N GLU A 136 -3.70 10.23 20.11
CA GLU A 136 -4.93 10.56 20.83
C GLU A 136 -5.36 12.02 20.58
N ASN A 137 -4.41 12.95 20.51
CA ASN A 137 -4.69 14.34 20.15
C ASN A 137 -5.18 14.48 18.69
N ILE A 138 -4.69 13.63 17.78
CA ILE A 138 -5.12 13.65 16.38
C ILE A 138 -6.52 13.07 16.26
N GLU A 139 -6.79 11.96 16.94
CA GLU A 139 -8.13 11.35 17.02
C GLU A 139 -9.17 12.32 17.58
N GLU A 140 -8.85 13.07 18.64
CA GLU A 140 -9.75 14.09 19.20
C GLU A 140 -10.14 15.14 18.15
N VAL A 141 -9.18 15.66 17.39
CA VAL A 141 -9.44 16.66 16.35
C VAL A 141 -10.25 16.06 15.21
N VAL A 142 -9.86 14.89 14.70
CA VAL A 142 -10.56 14.20 13.61
C VAL A 142 -12.01 13.89 14.01
N ASN A 143 -12.25 13.39 15.21
CA ASN A 143 -13.60 13.09 15.71
C ASN A 143 -14.47 14.34 15.93
N SER A 144 -13.86 15.53 16.04
CA SER A 144 -14.58 16.80 16.18
C SER A 144 -15.01 17.44 14.86
N ILE A 145 -14.59 16.88 13.72
CA ILE A 145 -14.82 17.44 12.38
C ILE A 145 -15.51 16.39 11.52
N GLU A 146 -16.69 16.71 11.01
CA GLU A 146 -17.39 15.82 10.08
C GLU A 146 -16.67 15.73 8.73
N GLY A 147 -16.63 14.54 8.16
CA GLY A 147 -16.06 14.31 6.82
C GLY A 147 -14.54 14.19 6.77
N VAL A 148 -13.86 14.00 7.91
CA VAL A 148 -12.44 13.62 7.99
C VAL A 148 -12.28 12.38 8.86
N TYR A 149 -11.34 11.52 8.48
CA TYR A 149 -11.06 10.24 9.13
C TYR A 149 -9.55 10.01 9.17
N ILE A 150 -9.08 9.15 10.08
CA ILE A 150 -7.71 8.65 10.02
C ILE A 150 -7.68 7.51 9.00
N ALA A 151 -6.89 7.69 7.94
CA ALA A 151 -6.70 6.73 6.86
C ALA A 151 -5.54 5.75 7.12
N ASN A 152 -4.47 6.22 7.78
CA ASN A 152 -3.30 5.38 8.06
C ASN A 152 -2.72 5.68 9.44
N TYR A 153 -2.47 4.65 10.22
CA TYR A 153 -1.63 4.71 11.42
C TYR A 153 -0.23 4.18 11.03
N ASN A 154 0.69 5.07 10.68
CA ASN A 154 1.97 4.68 10.08
C ASN A 154 3.11 4.50 11.10
N SER A 155 3.15 5.31 12.16
CA SER A 155 4.08 5.15 13.28
C SER A 155 3.49 5.73 14.57
N HIS A 156 4.25 5.69 15.66
CA HIS A 156 3.88 6.32 16.95
C HIS A 156 3.58 7.82 16.84
N ASP A 157 4.16 8.50 15.85
CA ASP A 157 4.08 9.95 15.67
C ASP A 157 3.68 10.35 14.25
N GLN A 158 3.28 9.41 13.40
CA GLN A 158 2.87 9.68 12.02
C GLN A 158 1.56 8.98 11.69
N VAL A 159 0.56 9.77 11.34
CA VAL A 159 -0.71 9.29 10.78
C VAL A 159 -0.99 10.03 9.47
N VAL A 160 -1.96 9.52 8.73
CA VAL A 160 -2.53 10.20 7.57
C VAL A 160 -4.02 10.38 7.83
N ILE A 161 -4.49 11.61 7.70
CA ILE A 161 -5.91 11.94 7.71
C ILE A 161 -6.41 12.04 6.26
N SER A 162 -7.68 11.72 6.05
CA SER A 162 -8.32 11.71 4.74
C SER A 162 -9.79 12.05 4.84
N GLY A 163 -10.35 12.67 3.80
CA GLY A 163 -11.75 13.05 3.78
C GLY A 163 -12.07 14.12 2.74
N LEU A 164 -13.16 14.84 2.98
CA LEU A 164 -13.53 16.01 2.19
C LEU A 164 -12.45 17.07 2.29
N LYS A 165 -12.16 17.73 1.17
CA LYS A 165 -11.05 18.68 1.07
C LYS A 165 -11.08 19.75 2.16
N GLU A 166 -12.22 20.44 2.29
CA GLU A 166 -12.41 21.49 3.29
C GLU A 166 -12.29 20.97 4.74
N SER A 167 -12.81 19.76 5.02
CA SER A 167 -12.71 19.13 6.35
C SER A 167 -11.27 18.77 6.70
N VAL A 168 -10.50 18.25 5.73
CA VAL A 168 -9.08 17.94 5.92
C VAL A 168 -8.28 19.23 6.11
N GLU A 169 -8.49 20.25 5.28
CA GLU A 169 -7.82 21.55 5.41
C GLU A 169 -8.05 22.17 6.80
N LYS A 170 -9.29 22.16 7.29
CA LYS A 170 -9.63 22.60 8.65
C LYS A 170 -8.92 21.77 9.72
N ALA A 171 -8.90 20.45 9.59
CA ALA A 171 -8.19 19.57 10.52
C ALA A 171 -6.69 19.88 10.51
N MET A 172 -6.10 20.15 9.35
CA MET A 172 -4.69 20.48 9.22
C MET A 172 -4.31 21.76 9.97
N GLU A 173 -5.15 22.80 9.94
CA GLU A 173 -4.95 24.03 10.70
C GLU A 173 -4.96 23.77 12.21
N ILE A 174 -6.00 23.10 12.70
CA ILE A 174 -6.14 22.80 14.14
C ILE A 174 -4.99 21.92 14.63
N LEU A 175 -4.55 20.94 13.83
CA LEU A 175 -3.44 20.06 14.20
C LEU A 175 -2.10 20.79 14.25
N LYS A 176 -1.86 21.77 13.36
CA LYS A 176 -0.68 22.65 13.44
C LYS A 176 -0.70 23.45 14.74
N ASP A 177 -1.85 24.03 15.10
CA ASP A 177 -2.02 24.83 16.32
C ASP A 177 -1.89 23.99 17.59
N LYS A 178 -2.33 22.71 17.57
CA LYS A 178 -2.12 21.74 18.64
C LYS A 178 -0.67 21.21 18.74
N GLY A 179 0.25 21.70 17.91
CA GLY A 179 1.68 21.43 18.04
C GLY A 179 2.20 20.27 17.18
N ALA A 180 1.48 19.84 16.15
CA ALA A 180 2.04 18.91 15.18
C ALA A 180 3.29 19.49 14.52
N ARG A 181 4.42 18.78 14.61
CA ARG A 181 5.70 19.21 14.03
C ARG A 181 5.59 19.52 12.54
N ARG A 182 4.87 18.68 11.79
CA ARG A 182 4.58 18.90 10.36
C ARG A 182 3.18 18.39 10.03
N VAL A 183 2.47 19.15 9.20
CA VAL A 183 1.22 18.72 8.55
C VAL A 183 1.35 19.03 7.07
N VAL A 184 1.30 17.99 6.24
CA VAL A 184 1.62 18.07 4.81
C VAL A 184 0.48 17.46 4.00
N GLU A 185 -0.16 18.26 3.16
CA GLU A 185 -1.13 17.75 2.19
C GLU A 185 -0.44 16.83 1.19
N LEU A 186 -1.08 15.71 0.88
CA LEU A 186 -0.59 14.72 -0.07
C LEU A 186 -1.18 15.00 -1.45
N MET A 187 -0.38 14.81 -2.49
CA MET A 187 -0.77 14.98 -3.89
C MET A 187 -1.64 13.79 -4.35
N VAL A 188 -2.86 13.70 -3.81
CA VAL A 188 -3.87 12.69 -4.16
C VAL A 188 -5.23 13.37 -4.25
N SER A 189 -6.08 12.89 -5.16
CA SER A 189 -7.36 13.54 -5.50
C SER A 189 -8.59 12.85 -4.87
N SER A 190 -8.39 11.82 -4.05
CA SER A 190 -9.46 10.96 -3.53
C SER A 190 -9.22 10.62 -2.06
N PRO A 191 -10.29 10.53 -1.23
CA PRO A 191 -10.18 10.32 0.20
C PRO A 191 -10.00 8.83 0.55
N PHE A 192 -8.80 8.30 0.30
CA PHE A 192 -8.55 6.87 0.49
C PHE A 192 -8.69 6.40 1.94
N HIS A 193 -9.15 5.15 2.12
CA HIS A 193 -9.33 4.53 3.43
C HIS A 193 -10.35 5.27 4.30
N THR A 194 -11.45 5.71 3.68
CA THR A 194 -12.57 6.37 4.35
C THR A 194 -13.91 5.78 3.88
N PRO A 195 -15.01 6.01 4.62
CA PRO A 195 -16.35 5.63 4.18
C PRO A 195 -16.78 6.21 2.82
N PHE A 196 -16.14 7.28 2.34
CA PHE A 196 -16.41 7.83 1.01
C PHE A 196 -16.03 6.88 -0.14
N LEU A 197 -15.28 5.81 0.12
CA LEU A 197 -14.94 4.79 -0.85
C LEU A 197 -15.93 3.61 -0.90
N GLU A 198 -17.13 3.74 -0.33
CA GLU A 198 -18.12 2.65 -0.30
C GLU A 198 -18.43 2.10 -1.71
N TYR A 199 -18.59 2.99 -2.70
CA TYR A 199 -18.74 2.59 -4.10
C TYR A 199 -17.60 1.68 -4.59
N ALA A 200 -16.35 2.05 -4.25
CA ALA A 200 -15.19 1.26 -4.64
C ALA A 200 -15.12 -0.08 -3.90
N ARG A 201 -15.55 -0.11 -2.62
CA ARG A 201 -15.63 -1.33 -1.82
C ARG A 201 -16.64 -2.31 -2.42
N GLU A 202 -17.84 -1.86 -2.76
CA GLU A 202 -18.87 -2.70 -3.39
C GLU A 202 -18.40 -3.26 -4.73
N LYS A 203 -17.82 -2.42 -5.59
CA LYS A 203 -17.28 -2.86 -6.88
C LYS A 203 -16.12 -3.82 -6.75
N MET A 204 -15.20 -3.58 -5.82
CA MET A 204 -14.11 -4.51 -5.55
C MET A 204 -14.58 -5.82 -4.94
N LYS A 205 -15.63 -5.81 -4.11
CA LYS A 205 -16.24 -7.04 -3.60
C LYS A 205 -16.71 -7.94 -4.75
N GLU A 206 -17.42 -7.37 -5.74
CA GLU A 206 -17.84 -8.12 -6.93
C GLU A 206 -16.65 -8.78 -7.67
N GLU A 207 -15.50 -8.09 -7.77
CA GLU A 207 -14.31 -8.64 -8.43
C GLU A 207 -13.57 -9.68 -7.57
N VAL A 208 -13.42 -9.43 -6.28
CA VAL A 208 -12.74 -10.33 -5.34
C VAL A 208 -13.50 -11.65 -5.17
N GLU A 209 -14.84 -11.62 -5.16
CA GLU A 209 -15.68 -12.81 -5.03
C GLU A 209 -15.55 -13.78 -6.22
N LYS A 210 -15.14 -13.29 -7.40
CA LYS A 210 -14.88 -14.13 -8.58
C LYS A 210 -13.56 -14.90 -8.50
N VAL A 211 -12.69 -14.54 -7.56
CA VAL A 211 -11.35 -15.11 -7.46
C VAL A 211 -11.29 -16.20 -6.40
N ASP A 212 -10.64 -17.30 -6.76
CA ASP A 212 -10.40 -18.44 -5.89
C ASP A 212 -9.11 -18.22 -5.07
N PHE A 213 -9.27 -17.66 -3.87
CA PHE A 213 -8.14 -17.39 -2.96
C PHE A 213 -7.63 -18.70 -2.36
N LYS A 214 -6.32 -18.94 -2.51
CA LYS A 214 -5.63 -20.10 -1.96
C LYS A 214 -5.01 -19.81 -0.60
N LYS A 215 -4.74 -20.89 0.14
CA LYS A 215 -3.96 -20.80 1.38
C LYS A 215 -2.57 -20.25 1.05
N PRO A 216 -2.11 -19.18 1.72
CA PRO A 216 -0.81 -18.59 1.44
C PRO A 216 0.35 -19.49 1.91
N ARG A 217 1.52 -19.33 1.27
CA ARG A 217 2.79 -19.98 1.64
C ARG A 217 3.33 -19.51 3.00
N TRP A 218 3.02 -18.27 3.37
CA TRP A 218 3.44 -17.62 4.61
C TRP A 218 2.26 -16.86 5.23
N PRO A 219 2.21 -16.72 6.56
CA PRO A 219 1.24 -15.84 7.20
C PRO A 219 1.29 -14.43 6.61
N ILE A 220 0.11 -13.81 6.46
CA ILE A 220 -0.03 -12.42 6.00
C ILE A 220 -0.60 -11.58 7.14
N VAL A 221 0.05 -10.46 7.46
CA VAL A 221 -0.48 -9.47 8.43
C VAL A 221 -1.33 -8.45 7.69
N MET A 222 -2.64 -8.50 7.93
CA MET A 222 -3.65 -7.73 7.17
C MET A 222 -3.81 -6.30 7.70
N ASN A 223 -3.97 -5.31 6.82
CA ASN A 223 -4.03 -3.89 7.22
C ASN A 223 -5.25 -3.52 8.05
N SER A 224 -6.41 -4.14 7.79
CA SER A 224 -7.68 -3.82 8.45
C SER A 224 -7.77 -4.34 9.89
N THR A 225 -7.00 -5.37 10.23
CA THR A 225 -7.05 -6.02 11.55
C THR A 225 -5.72 -5.99 12.29
N ALA A 226 -4.61 -5.72 11.60
CA ALA A 226 -3.23 -5.87 12.08
C ALA A 226 -2.91 -7.26 12.64
N LYS A 227 -3.67 -8.29 12.24
CA LYS A 227 -3.49 -9.68 12.71
C LYS A 227 -2.93 -10.56 11.60
N PRO A 228 -2.11 -11.56 11.94
CA PRO A 228 -1.68 -12.56 10.96
C PRO A 228 -2.84 -13.50 10.64
N THR A 229 -2.95 -13.90 9.39
CA THR A 229 -3.88 -14.95 8.97
C THR A 229 -3.29 -15.79 7.84
N GLU A 230 -3.73 -17.04 7.78
CA GLU A 230 -3.53 -17.95 6.64
C GLU A 230 -4.88 -18.41 6.05
N ASN A 231 -5.99 -17.87 6.55
CA ASN A 231 -7.34 -18.30 6.18
C ASN A 231 -7.81 -17.52 4.95
N PRO A 232 -8.02 -18.16 3.78
CA PRO A 232 -8.42 -17.47 2.55
C PRO A 232 -9.71 -16.66 2.70
N GLU A 233 -10.67 -17.12 3.50
CA GLU A 233 -11.95 -16.42 3.71
C GLU A 233 -11.80 -15.17 4.58
N GLU A 234 -10.90 -15.21 5.56
CA GLU A 234 -10.53 -14.00 6.32
C GLU A 234 -9.77 -13.01 5.43
N ILE A 235 -8.87 -13.51 4.58
CA ILE A 235 -8.12 -12.68 3.64
C ILE A 235 -9.08 -11.95 2.68
N LYS A 236 -10.04 -12.67 2.07
CA LYS A 236 -11.05 -12.06 1.18
C LYS A 236 -11.87 -10.98 1.88
N ARG A 237 -12.38 -11.23 3.09
CA ARG A 237 -13.12 -10.20 3.84
C ARG A 237 -12.24 -9.00 4.15
N ASN A 238 -11.04 -9.24 4.67
CA ASN A 238 -10.16 -8.17 5.14
C ASN A 238 -9.66 -7.27 4.00
N ILE A 239 -9.41 -7.80 2.80
CA ILE A 239 -8.96 -7.00 1.65
C ILE A 239 -10.08 -6.12 1.09
N ILE A 240 -11.34 -6.54 1.22
CA ILE A 240 -12.50 -5.72 0.86
C ILE A 240 -12.68 -4.59 1.89
N GLU A 241 -12.67 -4.92 3.19
CA GLU A 241 -12.81 -3.93 4.27
C GLU A 241 -11.65 -2.91 4.31
N GLN A 242 -10.47 -3.29 3.80
CA GLN A 242 -9.31 -2.40 3.68
C GLN A 242 -9.61 -1.10 2.89
N ILE A 243 -10.56 -1.14 1.95
CA ILE A 243 -10.82 -0.02 1.04
C ILE A 243 -11.42 1.18 1.79
N THR A 244 -12.32 0.93 2.74
CA THR A 244 -13.02 1.97 3.51
C THR A 244 -12.51 2.11 4.93
N GLY A 245 -11.73 1.14 5.42
CA GLY A 245 -11.12 1.14 6.74
C GLY A 245 -9.67 1.64 6.77
N PRO A 246 -9.17 2.03 7.96
CA PRO A 246 -7.81 2.51 8.12
C PRO A 246 -6.78 1.41 7.88
N VAL A 247 -5.61 1.81 7.40
CA VAL A 247 -4.42 0.95 7.37
C VAL A 247 -3.72 1.02 8.73
N LEU A 248 -3.79 -0.07 9.49
CA LEU A 248 -3.19 -0.21 10.82
C LEU A 248 -1.69 -0.59 10.74
N TRP A 249 -0.89 0.15 9.98
CA TRP A 249 0.50 -0.22 9.67
C TRP A 249 1.39 -0.31 10.91
N LYS A 250 1.28 0.66 11.83
CA LYS A 250 1.99 0.67 13.12
C LYS A 250 1.73 -0.64 13.87
N GLN A 251 0.46 -1.01 13.99
CA GLN A 251 0.02 -2.22 14.67
C GLN A 251 0.50 -3.47 13.92
N SER A 252 0.47 -3.47 12.58
CA SER A 252 1.01 -4.59 11.78
C SER A 252 2.51 -4.81 12.02
N VAL A 253 3.29 -3.73 12.14
CA VAL A 253 4.72 -3.82 12.48
C VAL A 253 4.92 -4.36 13.90
N ASP A 254 4.13 -3.89 14.87
CA ASP A 254 4.18 -4.38 16.25
C ASP A 254 3.83 -5.89 16.32
N THR A 255 2.75 -6.31 15.66
CA THR A 255 2.37 -7.72 15.50
C THR A 255 3.49 -8.56 14.89
N MET A 256 4.12 -8.10 13.80
CA MET A 256 5.23 -8.83 13.19
C MET A 256 6.43 -8.99 14.15
N LYS A 257 6.74 -7.99 14.97
CA LYS A 257 7.79 -8.11 16.00
C LYS A 257 7.40 -9.13 17.08
N GLU A 258 6.15 -9.12 17.53
CA GLU A 258 5.63 -10.10 18.49
C GLU A 258 5.69 -11.54 17.94
N MET A 259 5.54 -11.70 16.62
CA MET A 259 5.76 -12.98 15.93
C MET A 259 7.23 -13.41 15.85
N GLY A 260 8.20 -12.58 16.28
CA GLY A 260 9.63 -12.89 16.23
C GLY A 260 10.37 -12.39 14.99
N VAL A 261 9.78 -11.44 14.24
CA VAL A 261 10.49 -10.78 13.13
C VAL A 261 11.59 -9.89 13.67
N THR A 262 12.80 -10.09 13.13
CA THR A 262 14.02 -9.36 13.51
C THR A 262 14.59 -8.55 12.35
N GLU A 263 14.12 -8.77 11.13
CA GLU A 263 14.55 -8.06 9.92
C GLU A 263 13.36 -7.85 8.99
N PHE A 264 13.14 -6.60 8.60
CA PHE A 264 12.12 -6.20 7.64
C PHE A 264 12.80 -5.83 6.31
N ILE A 265 12.32 -6.39 5.21
CA ILE A 265 12.86 -6.12 3.88
C ILE A 265 11.77 -5.47 3.05
N GLU A 266 11.95 -4.21 2.67
CA GLU A 266 11.07 -3.53 1.72
C GLU A 266 11.36 -4.05 0.31
N VAL A 267 10.32 -4.64 -0.31
CA VAL A 267 10.39 -5.30 -1.61
C VAL A 267 9.54 -4.52 -2.61
N GLY A 268 10.16 -3.57 -3.31
CA GLY A 268 9.47 -2.71 -4.26
C GLY A 268 10.20 -1.40 -4.50
N PRO A 269 9.58 -0.43 -5.19
CA PRO A 269 10.21 0.85 -5.50
C PRO A 269 10.38 1.74 -4.26
N LYS A 270 11.44 2.57 -4.25
CA LYS A 270 11.79 3.52 -3.18
C LYS A 270 11.96 2.85 -1.80
N THR A 271 12.07 3.66 -0.75
CA THR A 271 12.41 3.22 0.61
C THR A 271 11.37 3.67 1.66
N VAL A 272 10.09 3.72 1.28
CA VAL A 272 9.03 4.29 2.12
C VAL A 272 8.84 3.45 3.37
N LEU A 273 8.62 2.14 3.22
CA LEU A 273 8.38 1.24 4.33
C LEU A 273 9.63 0.97 5.16
N LYS A 274 10.82 0.93 4.56
CA LYS A 274 12.10 0.90 5.27
C LYS A 274 12.18 2.06 6.27
N ASN A 275 11.82 3.27 5.83
CA ASN A 275 11.83 4.44 6.70
C ASN A 275 10.73 4.39 7.78
N LEU A 276 9.52 3.93 7.45
CA LEU A 276 8.44 3.75 8.44
C LEU A 276 8.79 2.68 9.48
N CYS A 277 9.30 1.52 9.07
CA CYS A 277 9.75 0.46 9.97
C CYS A 277 10.90 0.94 10.88
N ARG A 278 11.87 1.69 10.35
CA ARG A 278 12.94 2.29 11.18
C ARG A 278 12.43 3.32 12.18
N ARG A 279 11.42 4.12 11.83
CA ARG A 279 10.72 5.01 12.78
C ARG A 279 10.04 4.24 13.92
N MET A 280 9.65 3.00 13.67
CA MET A 280 9.14 2.07 14.67
C MET A 280 10.25 1.31 15.43
N GLY A 281 11.53 1.64 15.23
CA GLY A 281 12.66 0.96 15.88
C GLY A 281 12.93 -0.44 15.33
N ALA A 282 12.40 -0.79 14.14
CA ALA A 282 12.69 -2.07 13.50
C ALA A 282 13.99 -2.00 12.68
N ASN A 283 14.74 -3.10 12.64
CA ASN A 283 15.82 -3.28 11.68
C ASN A 283 15.21 -3.51 10.29
N ALA A 284 15.33 -2.50 9.41
CA ALA A 284 14.78 -2.56 8.06
C ALA A 284 15.83 -2.25 6.98
N LYS A 285 15.81 -3.08 5.94
CA LYS A 285 16.61 -2.99 4.72
C LYS A 285 15.69 -2.89 3.49
N HIS A 286 16.24 -2.43 2.39
CA HIS A 286 15.62 -2.45 1.07
C HIS A 286 16.15 -3.65 0.29
N PHE A 287 15.34 -4.25 -0.60
CA PHE A 287 15.72 -5.47 -1.32
C PHE A 287 17.06 -5.33 -2.07
N THR A 288 17.39 -4.14 -2.60
CA THR A 288 18.66 -3.93 -3.31
C THR A 288 19.88 -4.08 -2.41
N GLU A 289 19.78 -3.76 -1.12
CA GLU A 289 20.87 -3.99 -0.15
C GLU A 289 21.12 -5.49 0.02
N ILE A 290 20.04 -6.29 0.02
CA ILE A 290 20.11 -7.75 0.11
C ILE A 290 20.67 -8.36 -1.18
N LEU A 291 20.31 -7.82 -2.35
CA LEU A 291 20.84 -8.31 -3.63
C LEU A 291 22.32 -7.94 -3.86
N SER A 292 22.87 -7.02 -3.08
CA SER A 292 24.29 -6.64 -3.15
C SER A 292 25.19 -7.41 -2.17
N GLU A 293 24.60 -8.15 -1.22
CA GLU A 293 25.29 -9.09 -0.33
C GLU A 293 25.58 -10.41 -1.05
#